data_AF-A0A496XPV3-F1
#
_entry.id   AF-A0A496XPV3-F1
#
_cell.length_a   1.000
_cell.length_b   1.000
_cell.length_c   1.000
_cell.angle_alpha   90.00
_cell.angle_beta   90.00
_cell.angle_gamma   90.00
#
_symmetry.space_group_name_H-M   'P 1'
#
loop_
_entity.id
_entity.type
_entity.pdbx_description
1 polymer ?
#
loop_
_entity_poly.entity_id
_entity_poly.type
_entity_poly.pdbx_seq_one_letter_code
_entity_poly.pdbx_strand_id
1 'polypeptide(L)'
;MKSILLIFLVSFSLPLLSSTKKFTAENKANWMKEYKNFLNQNSKLRMGQEIRLYKKQRQFLATYYKNKMTHLKELAGIQKKLKWGNKKNNKKIMALIKKKQQAFKKVSQKERKLFFQQDLKAEINTFNQKMKQRRSLFHNKTTN
;
A
#
# COMPACT_ATOMS: atom_id res chain seq x y z
N MET A 1 -17.51 -8.97 -2.40
CA MET A 1 -16.34 -8.07 -2.40
C MET A 1 -15.24 -8.70 -1.55
N LYS A 2 -14.31 -9.43 -2.18
CA LYS A 2 -13.13 -9.96 -1.49
C LYS A 2 -12.07 -8.86 -1.48
N SER A 3 -12.12 -7.96 -0.50
CA SER A 3 -11.01 -7.03 -0.24
C SER A 3 -9.92 -7.84 0.44
N ILE A 4 -9.13 -8.53 -0.37
CA ILE A 4 -7.93 -9.25 0.05
C ILE A 4 -7.06 -8.22 0.77
N LEU A 5 -6.95 -8.40 2.08
CA LEU A 5 -5.91 -7.82 2.91
C LEU A 5 -4.60 -8.37 2.34
N LEU A 6 -4.04 -7.71 1.32
CA LEU A 6 -2.72 -8.01 0.79
C LEU A 6 -1.72 -7.52 1.82
N ILE A 7 -1.56 -8.32 2.88
CA ILE A 7 -0.36 -8.36 3.68
C ILE A 7 0.72 -8.85 2.70
N PHE A 8 1.40 -7.92 2.04
CA PHE A 8 2.65 -8.21 1.34
C PHE A 8 3.71 -8.49 2.41
N LEU A 9 3.63 -9.66 3.04
CA LEU A 9 4.76 -10.28 3.70
C LEU A 9 5.70 -10.72 2.59
N VAL A 10 6.56 -9.79 2.18
CA VAL A 10 7.71 -10.09 1.33
C VAL A 10 8.69 -10.88 2.21
N SER A 11 8.43 -12.17 2.35
CA SER A 11 9.31 -13.17 2.97
C SER A 11 10.51 -13.41 2.06
N PHE A 12 11.46 -12.50 2.06
CA PHE A 12 12.80 -12.75 1.53
C PHE A 12 13.71 -13.28 2.64
N SER A 13 13.53 -14.54 2.99
CA SER A 13 14.61 -15.38 3.50
C SER A 13 15.36 -15.93 2.28
N LEU A 14 16.38 -15.21 1.81
CA LEU A 14 17.36 -15.78 0.90
C LEU A 14 18.55 -16.31 1.71
N PRO A 15 19.02 -17.53 1.44
CA PRO A 15 20.17 -18.11 2.11
C PRO A 15 21.42 -17.42 1.60
N LEU A 16 21.92 -16.44 2.35
CA LEU A 16 23.23 -15.80 2.13
C LEU A 16 24.42 -16.76 2.39
N LEU A 17 24.18 -18.07 2.44
CA LEU A 17 25.08 -19.11 2.95
C LEU A 17 25.63 -20.07 1.88
N SER A 18 25.28 -19.92 0.59
CA SER A 18 25.66 -20.91 -0.42
C SER A 18 27.07 -20.80 -1.00
N SER A 19 27.92 -19.86 -0.55
CA SER A 19 29.31 -19.79 -1.01
C SER A 19 30.29 -19.40 0.10
N THR A 20 30.47 -20.27 1.08
CA THR A 20 31.57 -20.13 2.05
C THR A 20 32.89 -20.54 1.39
N LYS A 21 33.50 -19.60 0.65
CA LYS A 21 34.96 -19.64 0.46
C LYS A 21 35.59 -19.67 1.85
N LYS A 22 36.66 -20.46 2.04
CA LYS A 22 37.37 -20.62 3.31
C LYS A 22 37.86 -19.25 3.80
N PHE A 23 37.12 -18.63 4.73
CA PHE A 23 37.51 -17.38 5.37
C PHE A 23 38.53 -17.66 6.48
N THR A 24 39.61 -16.88 6.54
CA THR A 24 40.49 -16.80 7.72
C THR A 24 39.69 -16.31 8.94
N ALA A 25 40.16 -16.59 10.17
CA ALA A 25 39.41 -16.26 11.39
C ALA A 25 39.07 -14.76 11.52
N GLU A 26 39.99 -13.87 11.13
CA GLU A 26 39.76 -12.41 11.08
C GLU A 26 38.71 -12.02 10.04
N ASN A 27 38.77 -12.61 8.84
CA ASN A 27 37.76 -12.35 7.81
C ASN A 27 36.38 -12.86 8.21
N LYS A 28 36.30 -13.96 8.96
CA LYS A 28 35.05 -14.46 9.54
C LYS A 28 34.47 -13.50 10.59
N ALA A 29 35.31 -12.91 11.44
CA ALA A 29 34.86 -11.93 12.43
C ALA A 29 34.35 -10.63 11.79
N ASN A 30 35.06 -10.11 10.78
CA ASN A 30 34.62 -8.94 10.02
C ASN A 30 33.32 -9.22 9.25
N TRP A 31 33.23 -10.37 8.58
CA TRP A 31 32.02 -10.80 7.87
C TRP A 31 30.81 -10.88 8.82
N MET A 32 30.97 -11.49 10.00
CA MET A 32 29.91 -11.58 11.00
C MET A 32 29.47 -10.21 11.54
N LYS A 33 30.41 -9.27 11.72
CA LYS A 33 30.11 -7.90 12.12
C LYS A 33 29.28 -7.18 11.06
N GLU A 34 29.69 -7.23 9.80
CA GLU A 34 28.96 -6.60 8.70
C GLU A 34 27.61 -7.28 8.46
N TYR A 35 27.52 -8.60 8.66
CA TYR A 35 26.25 -9.34 8.56
C TYR A 35 25.25 -8.92 9.64
N LYS A 36 25.68 -8.81 10.90
CA LYS A 36 24.82 -8.31 11.99
C LYS A 36 24.34 -6.88 11.71
N ASN A 37 25.21 -6.02 11.19
CA ASN A 37 24.86 -4.65 10.83
C ASN A 37 23.84 -4.62 9.68
N PHE A 38 24.05 -5.43 8.64
CA PHE A 38 23.12 -5.60 7.52
C PHE A 38 21.73 -6.07 8.00
N LEU A 39 21.66 -7.08 8.88
CA LEU A 39 20.40 -7.55 9.44
C LEU A 39 19.65 -6.47 10.23
N ASN A 40 20.35 -5.75 11.11
CA ASN A 40 19.75 -4.68 11.92
C ASN A 40 19.22 -3.54 11.04
N GLN A 41 20.01 -3.11 10.06
CA GLN A 41 19.60 -2.04 9.13
C GLN A 41 18.42 -2.46 8.25
N ASN A 42 18.39 -3.70 7.77
CA ASN A 42 17.25 -4.20 7.00
C ASN A 42 15.98 -4.29 7.85
N SER A 43 16.10 -4.72 9.11
CA SER A 43 14.98 -4.73 10.05
C SER A 43 14.40 -3.33 10.23
N LYS A 44 15.25 -2.32 10.49
CA LYS A 44 14.83 -0.91 10.60
C LYS A 44 14.19 -0.38 9.32
N LEU A 45 14.75 -0.70 8.16
CA LEU A 45 14.19 -0.29 6.86
C LEU A 45 12.81 -0.89 6.63
N ARG A 46 12.63 -2.18 6.95
CA ARG A 46 11.36 -2.89 6.84
C ARG A 46 10.31 -2.32 7.78
N MET A 47 10.62 -2.20 9.07
CA MET A 47 9.69 -1.60 10.05
C MET A 47 9.29 -0.18 9.64
N GLY A 48 10.25 0.63 9.18
CA GLY A 48 9.97 1.98 8.71
C GLY A 48 9.05 2.00 7.50
N GLN A 49 9.20 1.06 6.55
CA GLN A 49 8.30 0.92 5.41
C GLN A 49 6.90 0.49 5.84
N GLU A 50 6.80 -0.52 6.71
CA GLU A 50 5.52 -1.03 7.22
C GLU A 50 4.71 0.08 7.91
N ILE A 51 5.36 0.90 8.75
CA ILE A 51 4.73 2.05 9.41
C ILE A 51 4.23 3.08 8.39
N ARG A 52 5.03 3.42 7.36
CA ARG A 52 4.62 4.40 6.34
C ARG A 52 3.47 3.89 5.48
N LEU A 53 3.51 2.62 5.06
CA LEU A 53 2.43 1.97 4.32
C LEU A 53 1.14 1.96 5.13
N TYR A 54 1.22 1.56 6.40
CA TYR A 54 0.08 1.56 7.31
C TYR A 54 -0.53 2.97 7.47
N LYS A 55 0.31 3.99 7.71
CA LYS A 55 -0.16 5.38 7.85
C LYS A 55 -0.87 5.86 6.58
N LYS A 56 -0.29 5.61 5.41
CA LYS A 56 -0.89 5.95 4.10
C LYS A 56 -2.22 5.23 3.89
N GLN A 57 -2.29 3.94 4.18
CA GLN A 57 -3.51 3.14 4.05
C GLN A 57 -4.61 3.62 4.99
N ARG A 58 -4.27 3.89 6.26
CA ARG A 58 -5.23 4.42 7.24
C ARG A 58 -5.81 5.76 6.78
N GLN A 59 -4.96 6.67 6.30
CA GLN A 59 -5.38 7.99 5.81
C GLN A 59 -6.27 7.87 4.57
N PHE A 60 -5.91 7.00 3.62
CA PHE A 60 -6.71 6.72 2.44
C PHE A 60 -8.09 6.17 2.83
N LEU A 61 -8.15 5.15 3.69
CA LEU A 61 -9.40 4.55 4.12
C LEU A 61 -10.29 5.55 4.86
N ALA A 62 -9.72 6.34 5.79
CA ALA A 62 -10.47 7.37 6.51
C ALA A 62 -11.13 8.37 5.54
N THR A 63 -10.38 8.85 4.55
CA THR A 63 -10.86 9.80 3.53
C THR A 63 -11.92 9.14 2.63
N TYR A 64 -11.65 7.92 2.16
CA TYR A 64 -12.53 7.16 1.28
C TYR A 64 -13.89 6.88 1.95
N TYR A 65 -13.89 6.43 3.21
CA TYR A 65 -15.12 6.18 3.95
C TYR A 65 -15.89 7.46 4.27
N LYS A 66 -15.18 8.56 4.60
CA LYS A 66 -15.80 9.88 4.75
C LYS A 66 -16.54 10.29 3.48
N ASN A 67 -15.89 10.22 2.32
CA ASN A 67 -16.49 10.58 1.03
C ASN A 67 -17.68 9.67 0.68
N LYS A 68 -17.56 8.36 0.93
CA LYS A 68 -18.65 7.41 0.73
C LYS A 68 -19.86 7.72 1.62
N MET A 69 -19.63 8.01 2.89
CA MET A 69 -20.73 8.36 3.82
C MET A 69 -21.41 9.66 3.43
N THR A 70 -20.66 10.68 3.00
CA THR A 70 -21.23 11.93 2.48
C THR A 70 -22.10 11.67 1.25
N HIS A 71 -21.64 10.83 0.31
CA HIS A 71 -22.42 10.47 -0.87
C HIS A 71 -23.72 9.74 -0.52
N LEU A 72 -23.70 8.79 0.43
CA LEU A 72 -24.91 8.13 0.93
C LEU A 72 -25.86 9.14 1.61
N LYS A 73 -25.28 10.07 2.39
CA LYS A 73 -25.86 11.34 2.89
C LYS A 73 -26.80 11.98 1.87
N GLU A 74 -26.18 12.34 0.76
CA GLU A 74 -26.78 13.07 -0.34
C GLU A 74 -27.86 12.25 -1.07
N LEU A 75 -27.57 10.97 -1.38
CA LEU A 75 -28.54 10.09 -2.04
C LEU A 75 -29.81 9.89 -1.21
N ALA A 76 -29.67 9.69 0.10
CA ALA A 76 -30.81 9.57 1.00
C ALA A 76 -31.65 10.86 1.00
N GLY A 77 -31.01 12.03 1.00
CA GLY A 77 -31.70 13.32 0.90
C GLY A 77 -32.48 13.49 -0.42
N ILE A 78 -31.95 12.99 -1.53
CA ILE A 78 -32.64 12.99 -2.83
C ILE A 78 -33.80 11.99 -2.83
N GLN A 79 -33.60 10.79 -2.27
CA GLN A 79 -34.60 9.74 -2.22
C GLN A 79 -35.83 10.16 -1.39
N LYS A 80 -35.65 10.94 -0.32
CA LYS A 80 -36.75 11.55 0.46
C LYS A 80 -37.69 12.44 -0.36
N LYS A 81 -37.28 12.91 -1.55
CA LYS A 81 -38.12 13.73 -2.43
C LYS A 81 -39.11 12.89 -3.27
N LEU A 82 -38.99 11.56 -3.26
CA LEU A 82 -39.93 10.68 -3.93
C LEU A 82 -41.29 10.77 -3.23
N LYS A 83 -42.36 10.95 -4.02
CA LYS A 83 -43.73 11.01 -3.51
C LYS A 83 -44.56 9.89 -4.12
N TRP A 84 -45.38 9.24 -3.31
CA TRP A 84 -46.35 8.28 -3.81
C TRP A 84 -47.30 8.95 -4.82
N GLY A 85 -47.69 8.24 -5.88
CA GLY A 85 -48.54 8.76 -6.95
C GLY A 85 -47.86 9.65 -8.02
N ASN A 86 -46.70 10.29 -7.75
CA ASN A 86 -46.08 11.21 -8.72
C ASN A 86 -45.03 10.55 -9.64
N LYS A 87 -45.49 9.72 -10.59
CA LYS A 87 -44.63 8.95 -11.51
C LYS A 87 -43.63 9.80 -12.31
N LYS A 88 -44.06 10.94 -12.87
CA LYS A 88 -43.22 11.81 -13.73
C LYS A 88 -42.07 12.42 -12.95
N ASN A 89 -42.34 12.94 -11.74
CA ASN A 89 -41.30 13.51 -10.89
C ASN A 89 -40.36 12.43 -10.34
N ASN A 90 -40.90 11.27 -9.92
CA ASN A 90 -40.10 10.16 -9.42
C ASN A 90 -39.11 9.64 -10.48
N LYS A 91 -39.50 9.60 -11.77
CA LYS A 91 -38.58 9.24 -12.86
C LYS A 91 -37.40 10.20 -12.97
N LYS A 92 -37.63 11.52 -12.83
CA LYS A 92 -36.56 12.53 -12.83
C LYS A 92 -35.63 12.38 -11.62
N ILE A 93 -36.19 12.13 -10.43
CA ILE A 93 -35.42 11.91 -9.20
C ILE A 93 -34.55 10.65 -9.32
N MET A 94 -35.10 9.55 -9.82
CA MET A 94 -34.33 8.31 -10.03
C MET A 94 -33.21 8.48 -11.07
N ALA A 95 -33.45 9.24 -12.15
CA ALA A 95 -32.40 9.57 -13.10
C ALA A 95 -31.26 10.39 -12.46
N LEU A 96 -31.60 11.33 -11.58
CA LEU A 96 -30.62 12.11 -10.82
C LEU A 96 -29.80 11.23 -9.86
N ILE A 97 -30.45 10.33 -9.13
CA ILE A 97 -29.78 9.34 -8.25
C ILE A 97 -28.79 8.51 -9.07
N LYS A 98 -29.22 7.97 -10.22
CA LYS A 98 -28.38 7.16 -11.11
C LYS A 98 -27.17 7.95 -11.62
N LYS A 99 -27.37 9.22 -12.02
CA LYS A 99 -26.28 10.11 -12.47
C LYS A 99 -25.26 10.35 -11.36
N LYS A 100 -25.71 10.62 -10.13
CA LYS A 100 -24.82 10.83 -8.97
C LYS A 100 -24.07 9.57 -8.57
N GLN A 101 -24.72 8.41 -8.59
CA GLN A 101 -24.06 7.12 -8.34
C GLN A 101 -22.96 6.85 -9.37
N GLN A 102 -23.23 7.10 -10.66
CA GLN A 102 -22.22 6.93 -11.72
C GLN A 102 -21.04 7.89 -11.56
N ALA A 103 -21.30 9.16 -11.21
CA ALA A 103 -20.26 10.14 -10.94
C ALA A 103 -19.38 9.70 -9.76
N PHE A 104 -19.98 9.30 -8.63
CA PHE A 104 -19.26 8.80 -7.47
C PHE A 104 -18.42 7.56 -7.82
N LYS A 105 -18.96 6.61 -8.60
CA LYS A 105 -18.22 5.42 -9.04
C LYS A 105 -16.95 5.78 -9.81
N LYS A 106 -17.03 6.75 -10.73
CA LYS A 106 -15.87 7.21 -11.50
C LYS A 106 -14.80 7.85 -10.61
N VAL A 107 -15.20 8.74 -9.71
CA VAL A 107 -14.29 9.41 -8.76
C VAL A 107 -13.64 8.40 -7.84
N SER A 108 -14.43 7.53 -7.21
CA SER A 108 -13.97 6.45 -6.33
C SER A 108 -12.97 5.52 -7.02
N GLN A 109 -13.22 5.17 -8.28
CA GLN A 109 -12.29 4.36 -9.07
C GLN A 109 -10.96 5.08 -9.33
N LYS A 110 -11.00 6.38 -9.65
CA LYS A 110 -9.79 7.20 -9.85
C LYS A 110 -8.98 7.32 -8.56
N GLU A 111 -9.63 7.61 -7.44
CA GLU A 111 -8.99 7.72 -6.11
C GLU A 111 -8.31 6.41 -5.70
N ARG A 112 -9.00 5.27 -5.85
CA ARG A 112 -8.39 3.95 -5.58
C ARG A 112 -7.21 3.68 -6.50
N LYS A 113 -7.32 4.02 -7.79
CA LYS A 113 -6.24 3.79 -8.76
C LYS A 113 -4.99 4.58 -8.39
N LEU A 114 -5.14 5.87 -8.08
CA LEU A 114 -4.08 6.74 -7.59
C LEU A 114 -3.38 6.11 -6.37
N PHE A 115 -4.16 5.75 -5.35
CA PHE A 115 -3.60 5.20 -4.13
C PHE A 115 -2.87 3.86 -4.32
N PHE A 116 -3.54 2.86 -4.93
CA PHE A 116 -2.96 1.51 -5.05
C PHE A 116 -1.86 1.42 -6.11
N GLN A 117 -2.02 2.09 -7.24
CA GLN A 117 -1.10 1.90 -8.38
C GLN A 117 0.03 2.92 -8.41
N GLN A 118 -0.16 4.11 -7.83
CA GLN A 118 0.87 5.14 -7.82
C GLN A 118 1.51 5.21 -6.42
N ASP A 119 0.75 5.52 -5.37
CA ASP A 119 1.34 5.80 -4.06
C ASP A 119 1.96 4.56 -3.40
N LEU A 120 1.20 3.46 -3.30
CA LEU A 120 1.71 2.23 -2.68
C LEU A 120 2.83 1.58 -3.51
N LYS A 121 2.67 1.58 -4.84
CA LYS A 121 3.68 1.03 -5.74
C LYS A 121 4.99 1.82 -5.67
N ALA A 122 4.93 3.15 -5.60
CA ALA A 122 6.11 4.00 -5.44
C ALA A 122 6.85 3.73 -4.12
N GLU A 123 6.11 3.55 -3.00
CA GLU A 123 6.71 3.20 -1.71
C GLU A 123 7.40 1.83 -1.75
N ILE A 124 6.78 0.84 -2.37
CA ILE A 124 7.36 -0.50 -2.55
C ILE A 124 8.62 -0.44 -3.44
N ASN A 125 8.56 0.30 -4.55
CA ASN A 125 9.71 0.44 -5.44
C ASN A 125 10.89 1.13 -4.74
N THR A 126 10.62 2.18 -3.97
CA THR A 126 11.64 2.90 -3.19
C THR A 126 12.30 1.98 -2.18
N PHE A 127 11.52 1.14 -1.49
CA PHE A 127 12.06 0.14 -0.58
C PHE A 127 12.92 -0.91 -1.30
N ASN A 128 12.45 -1.45 -2.43
CA ASN A 128 13.19 -2.43 -3.20
C ASN A 128 14.54 -1.88 -3.70
N GLN A 129 14.57 -0.61 -4.12
CA GLN A 129 15.81 0.07 -4.51
C GLN A 129 16.77 0.19 -3.32
N LYS A 130 16.29 0.64 -2.16
CA LYS A 130 17.10 0.72 -0.93
C LYS A 130 17.64 -0.65 -0.51
N MET A 131 16.82 -1.70 -0.59
CA MET A 131 17.25 -3.08 -0.29
C MET A 131 18.31 -3.57 -1.28
N LYS A 132 18.17 -3.28 -2.58
CA LYS A 132 19.17 -3.63 -3.59
C LYS A 132 20.51 -2.95 -3.33
N GLN A 133 20.49 -1.64 -3.04
CA GLN A 133 21.69 -0.89 -2.67
C GLN A 133 22.36 -1.47 -1.42
N ARG A 134 21.59 -1.83 -0.39
CA ARG A 134 22.12 -2.44 0.84
C ARG A 134 22.77 -3.80 0.59
N ARG A 135 22.16 -4.66 -0.24
CA ARG A 135 22.76 -5.94 -0.61
C ARG A 135 24.09 -5.74 -1.34
N SER A 136 24.18 -4.76 -2.24
CA SER A 136 25.42 -4.41 -2.93
C SER A 136 26.49 -3.91 -1.96
N LEU A 137 26.13 -3.04 -1.00
CA LEU A 137 27.07 -2.53 0.00
C LEU A 137 27.59 -3.65 0.91
N PHE A 138 26.72 -4.56 1.33
CA PHE A 138 27.12 -5.73 2.12
C PHE A 138 28.10 -6.61 1.34
N HIS A 139 27.81 -6.88 0.07
CA HIS A 139 28.69 -7.65 -0.80
C HIS A 139 30.08 -7.01 -0.90
N ASN A 140 30.16 -5.73 -1.28
CA ASN A 140 31.43 -5.00 -1.44
C ASN A 140 32.29 -4.99 -0.16
N LYS A 141 31.65 -4.96 1.01
CA LYS A 141 32.35 -4.97 2.31
C LYS A 141 32.82 -6.35 2.78
N THR A 142 32.29 -7.43 2.17
CA THR A 142 32.55 -8.80 2.60
C THR A 142 33.33 -9.63 1.58
N THR A 143 33.51 -9.13 0.36
CA THR A 143 34.33 -9.75 -0.69
C THR A 143 35.70 -9.10 -0.90
N ASN A 144 35.98 -7.98 -0.23
CA ASN A 144 37.33 -7.42 -0.08
C ASN A 144 37.95 -7.95 1.22
#